data_AF-A0A4Q3KZA6-F1
#
_entry.id   AF-A0A4Q3KZA6-F1
#
_cell.length_a   1.000
_cell.length_b   1.000
_cell.length_c   1.000
_cell.angle_alpha   90.00
_cell.angle_beta   90.00
_cell.angle_gamma   90.00
#
_symmetry.space_group_name_H-M   'P 1'
#
loop_
_entity.id
_entity.type
_entity.pdbx_description
1 polymer ?
#
loop_
_entity_poly.entity_id
_entity_poly.type
_entity_poly.pdbx_seq_one_letter_code
_entity_poly.pdbx_strand_id
1 'polypeptide(L)'
;MTVEPNTPNPPGASVRFLGRVNTTDPNGPRMSWPGTQIIAGFTGTSLTANLVQVNTHTYGSSNTPADNYYDIYIDEQPAKTIKLTRGVTSYQVASGLAAGAHVIRMSKRTESDMGTVQFLGFVPEAGGALVPTPGPSTRRIEFVGDSATSGYGADANVTLANMCPFTPATEQADASYAVQSGIMLKADVHNTSYSGKGIYQNRDVVGDPINTLPKLWTFTLGDTGILNVPWV
;
A
#
# COMPACT_ATOMS: atom_id res chain seq x y z
N MET A 1 22.09 -9.52 -1.81
CA MET A 1 21.42 -10.65 -1.14
C MET A 1 19.93 -10.48 -1.45
N THR A 2 19.40 -11.27 -2.37
CA THR A 2 17.99 -11.22 -2.79
C THR A 2 17.14 -11.75 -1.63
N VAL A 3 16.49 -10.84 -0.90
CA VAL A 3 15.42 -11.22 0.02
C VAL A 3 14.26 -11.65 -0.87
N GLU A 4 13.79 -12.89 -0.73
CA GLU A 4 12.64 -13.37 -1.48
C GLU A 4 11.45 -12.44 -1.16
N PRO A 5 10.64 -12.01 -2.16
CA PRO A 5 9.50 -11.13 -1.94
C PRO A 5 8.46 -11.70 -0.96
N ASN A 6 8.59 -12.98 -0.62
CA ASN A 6 7.71 -13.75 0.25
C ASN A 6 8.37 -14.23 1.56
N THR A 7 9.65 -13.94 1.79
CA THR A 7 10.26 -14.23 3.10
C THR A 7 9.80 -13.18 4.10
N PRO A 8 9.00 -13.57 5.12
CA PRO A 8 8.72 -12.65 6.21
C PRO A 8 10.06 -12.20 6.80
N ASN A 9 10.16 -10.92 7.12
CA ASN A 9 11.36 -10.41 7.78
C ASN A 9 11.68 -11.30 9.00
N PRO A 10 12.98 -11.58 9.25
CA PRO A 10 13.36 -12.43 10.37
C PRO A 10 12.81 -11.86 11.68
N PRO A 11 12.47 -12.72 12.67
CA PRO A 11 12.10 -12.26 14.00
C PRO A 11 13.11 -11.23 14.53
N GLY A 12 12.64 -10.07 14.96
CA GLY A 12 13.50 -8.97 15.42
C GLY A 12 13.76 -7.85 14.41
N ALA A 13 13.25 -7.95 13.17
CA ALA A 13 13.33 -6.82 12.23
C ALA A 13 12.57 -5.59 12.75
N SER A 14 13.18 -4.42 12.61
CA SER A 14 12.61 -3.13 13.04
C SER A 14 11.45 -2.65 12.16
N VAL A 15 11.37 -3.14 10.94
CA VAL A 15 10.29 -2.87 9.97
C VAL A 15 9.92 -4.18 9.29
N ARG A 16 8.64 -4.40 9.03
CA ARG A 16 8.08 -5.52 8.28
C ARG A 16 7.25 -5.00 7.12
N PHE A 17 7.37 -5.65 5.98
CA PHE A 17 6.53 -5.40 4.82
C PHE A 17 5.55 -6.56 4.64
N LEU A 18 4.29 -6.24 4.32
CA LEU A 18 3.26 -7.22 3.98
C LEU A 18 2.66 -6.87 2.62
N GLY A 19 2.60 -7.83 1.70
CA GLY A 19 2.30 -7.59 0.29
C GLY A 19 3.55 -7.76 -0.57
N ARG A 20 3.42 -7.51 -1.87
CA ARG A 20 4.53 -7.66 -2.82
C ARG A 20 5.37 -6.40 -2.82
N VAL A 21 6.64 -6.54 -2.44
CA VAL A 21 7.58 -5.42 -2.28
C VAL A 21 8.87 -5.70 -3.03
N ASN A 22 9.31 -4.73 -3.84
CA ASN A 22 10.59 -4.79 -4.51
C ASN A 22 11.68 -4.21 -3.59
N THR A 23 12.68 -5.01 -3.23
CA THR A 23 13.78 -4.62 -2.33
C THR A 23 15.13 -4.50 -3.05
N THR A 24 15.12 -4.40 -4.39
CA THR A 24 16.36 -4.43 -5.19
C THR A 24 17.10 -3.10 -5.19
N ASP A 25 16.41 -1.99 -4.93
CA ASP A 25 17.04 -0.67 -4.80
C ASP A 25 17.63 -0.51 -3.38
N PRO A 26 18.93 -0.24 -3.24
CA PRO A 26 19.56 -0.06 -1.94
C PRO A 26 19.05 1.16 -1.16
N ASN A 27 18.42 2.14 -1.82
CA ASN A 27 17.85 3.32 -1.17
C ASN A 27 16.56 3.02 -0.41
N GLY A 28 15.90 1.89 -0.70
CA GLY A 28 14.74 1.43 0.05
C GLY A 28 13.70 0.69 -0.78
N PRO A 29 12.81 -0.06 -0.12
CA PRO A 29 11.80 -0.89 -0.77
C PRO A 29 10.73 -0.09 -1.51
N ARG A 30 10.23 -0.67 -2.60
CA ARG A 30 9.18 -0.11 -3.46
C ARG A 30 7.94 -0.99 -3.45
N MET A 31 6.78 -0.36 -3.53
CA MET A 31 5.47 -1.01 -3.54
C MET A 31 4.47 -0.24 -4.39
N SER A 32 3.56 -0.94 -5.05
CA SER A 32 2.47 -0.31 -5.81
C SER A 32 1.11 -0.96 -5.60
N TRP A 33 1.02 -2.24 -5.23
CA TRP A 33 -0.25 -2.92 -5.01
C TRP A 33 -1.06 -2.34 -3.84
N PRO A 34 -2.40 -2.24 -3.97
CA PRO A 34 -3.27 -1.75 -2.89
C PRO A 34 -3.15 -2.64 -1.66
N GLY A 35 -3.33 -2.07 -0.47
CA GLY A 35 -3.27 -2.79 0.80
C GLY A 35 -1.88 -3.29 1.21
N THR A 36 -0.83 -3.00 0.44
CA THR A 36 0.56 -3.30 0.85
C THR A 36 0.89 -2.50 2.11
N GLN A 37 1.45 -3.16 3.12
CA GLN A 37 1.65 -2.57 4.44
C GLN A 37 3.12 -2.42 4.82
N ILE A 38 3.40 -1.36 5.57
CA ILE A 38 4.65 -1.12 6.29
C ILE A 38 4.31 -1.14 7.78
N ILE A 39 4.91 -2.08 8.51
CA ILE A 39 4.62 -2.34 9.92
C ILE A 39 5.91 -2.15 10.71
N ALA A 40 5.88 -1.43 11.82
CA ALA A 40 7.05 -1.23 12.67
C ALA A 40 6.65 -1.08 14.14
N GLY A 41 7.50 -1.58 15.03
CA GLY A 41 7.45 -1.21 16.44
C GLY A 41 8.31 0.03 16.67
N PHE A 42 7.88 0.95 17.53
CA PHE A 42 8.71 2.08 17.95
C PHE A 42 8.45 2.47 19.41
N THR A 43 9.40 3.19 20.02
CA THR A 43 9.23 3.85 21.30
C THR A 43 9.20 5.37 21.15
N GLY A 44 8.45 6.03 22.02
CA GLY A 44 8.31 7.49 22.06
C GLY A 44 6.87 7.93 21.79
N THR A 45 6.69 9.23 21.58
CA THR A 45 5.39 9.89 21.42
C THR A 45 5.05 10.25 19.97
N SER A 46 6.03 10.13 19.06
CA SER A 46 5.87 10.48 17.65
C SER A 46 6.79 9.67 16.73
N LEU A 47 6.39 9.57 15.45
CA LEU A 47 7.10 8.84 14.41
C LEU A 47 6.90 9.54 13.06
N THR A 48 7.99 9.66 12.31
CA THR A 48 7.98 10.18 10.94
C THR A 48 8.33 9.07 9.95
N ALA A 49 7.62 9.00 8.83
CA ALA A 49 7.93 8.12 7.71
C ALA A 49 8.49 8.92 6.53
N ASN A 50 9.59 8.45 5.95
CA ASN A 50 10.11 9.02 4.72
C ASN A 50 9.61 8.20 3.51
N LEU A 51 8.86 8.84 2.62
CA LEU A 51 8.20 8.23 1.46
C LEU A 51 8.42 9.06 0.19
N VAL A 52 8.60 8.40 -0.95
CA VAL A 52 8.75 9.04 -2.26
C VAL A 52 7.78 8.41 -3.26
N GLN A 53 7.00 9.22 -3.98
CA GLN A 53 6.32 8.77 -5.19
C GLN A 53 7.35 8.68 -6.33
N VAL A 54 7.63 7.46 -6.79
CA VAL A 54 8.69 7.18 -7.78
C VAL A 54 8.27 7.61 -9.18
N ASN A 55 7.02 7.33 -9.53
CA ASN A 55 6.42 7.79 -10.77
C ASN A 55 5.27 8.74 -10.48
N THR A 56 5.03 9.61 -11.45
CA THR A 56 3.92 10.57 -11.42
C THR A 56 3.29 10.57 -12.80
N HIS A 57 1.99 10.38 -12.83
CA HIS A 57 1.19 10.54 -14.04
C HIS A 57 -0.20 11.06 -13.65
N THR A 58 -1.08 11.18 -14.62
CA THR A 58 -2.50 11.46 -14.39
C THR A 58 -3.28 10.18 -14.57
N TYR A 59 -4.21 9.89 -13.67
CA TYR A 59 -5.03 8.69 -13.79
C TYR A 59 -6.28 8.97 -14.64
N GLY A 60 -6.74 7.94 -15.36
CA GLY A 60 -7.90 8.04 -16.24
C GLY A 60 -7.75 9.10 -17.35
N SER A 61 -8.88 9.58 -17.87
CA SER A 61 -8.93 10.62 -18.90
C SER A 61 -8.96 12.05 -18.34
N SER A 62 -8.96 12.20 -17.02
CA SER A 62 -8.87 13.50 -16.36
C SER A 62 -7.41 13.85 -16.14
N ASN A 63 -6.99 15.10 -16.36
CA ASN A 63 -5.65 15.58 -15.99
C ASN A 63 -5.43 15.66 -14.45
N THR A 64 -6.03 14.74 -13.70
CA THR A 64 -5.97 14.64 -12.25
C THR A 64 -4.72 13.87 -11.85
N PRO A 65 -3.87 14.40 -10.95
CA PRO A 65 -2.70 13.68 -10.48
C PRO A 65 -3.04 12.32 -9.86
N ALA A 66 -2.25 11.30 -10.22
CA ALA A 66 -2.26 9.98 -9.61
C ALA A 66 -1.56 10.02 -8.25
N ASP A 67 -2.29 10.51 -7.24
CA ASP A 67 -1.75 10.69 -5.89
C ASP A 67 -1.91 9.42 -5.05
N ASN A 68 -0.84 9.02 -4.35
CA ASN A 68 -0.90 7.88 -3.43
C ASN A 68 -1.37 8.31 -2.04
N TYR A 69 -2.17 7.46 -1.41
CA TYR A 69 -2.62 7.64 -0.04
C TYR A 69 -2.22 6.46 0.84
N TYR A 70 -2.05 6.71 2.14
CA TYR A 70 -1.86 5.67 3.15
C TYR A 70 -2.82 5.88 4.30
N ASP A 71 -3.44 4.79 4.75
CA ASP A 71 -4.15 4.74 6.02
C ASP A 71 -3.18 4.32 7.12
N ILE A 72 -3.14 5.10 8.20
CA ILE A 72 -2.25 4.93 9.33
C ILE A 72 -3.03 4.39 10.52
N TYR A 73 -2.50 3.32 11.11
CA TYR A 73 -3.01 2.71 12.31
C TYR A 73 -1.92 2.69 13.38
N ILE A 74 -2.29 3.01 14.61
CA ILE A 74 -1.43 2.96 15.79
C ILE A 74 -2.09 2.01 16.79
N ASP A 75 -1.35 1.00 17.23
CA ASP A 75 -1.83 -0.02 18.18
C ASP A 75 -3.17 -0.63 17.72
N GLU A 76 -3.22 -0.99 16.44
CA GLU A 76 -4.38 -1.54 15.72
C GLU A 76 -5.58 -0.58 15.55
N GLN A 77 -5.51 0.64 16.11
CA GLN A 77 -6.57 1.65 15.98
C GLN A 77 -6.33 2.58 14.78
N PRO A 78 -7.38 2.96 14.02
CA PRO A 78 -7.26 3.99 12.98
C PRO A 78 -6.77 5.31 13.58
N ALA A 79 -5.76 5.93 12.96
CA ALA A 79 -5.17 7.18 13.42
C ALA A 79 -5.42 8.33 12.44
N LYS A 80 -5.02 8.19 11.17
CA LYS A 80 -5.23 9.20 10.12
C LYS A 80 -4.97 8.62 8.73
N THR A 81 -5.44 9.31 7.71
CA THR A 81 -5.04 9.10 6.31
C THR A 81 -4.05 10.18 5.91
N ILE A 82 -2.98 9.81 5.20
CA ILE A 82 -2.02 10.75 4.61
C ILE A 82 -2.11 10.70 3.09
N LYS A 83 -2.07 11.89 2.47
CA LYS A 83 -1.87 12.07 1.03
C LYS A 83 -0.38 12.30 0.77
N LEU A 84 0.22 11.51 -0.11
CA LEU A 84 1.57 11.80 -0.58
C LEU A 84 1.53 12.99 -1.56
N THR A 85 2.47 13.90 -1.35
CA THR A 85 2.58 15.15 -2.12
C THR A 85 3.92 15.17 -2.83
N ARG A 86 3.90 15.52 -4.11
CA ARG A 86 5.12 15.62 -4.93
C ARG A 86 6.15 16.55 -4.29
N GLY A 87 7.39 16.10 -4.20
CA GLY A 87 8.50 16.84 -3.61
C GLY A 87 8.52 16.84 -2.08
N VAL A 88 7.50 16.30 -1.41
CA VAL A 88 7.48 16.09 0.03
C VAL A 88 7.89 14.65 0.32
N THR A 89 8.92 14.50 1.14
CA THR A 89 9.48 13.19 1.49
C THR A 89 9.15 12.77 2.91
N SER A 90 8.90 13.71 3.82
CA SER A 90 8.77 13.45 5.25
C SER A 90 7.33 13.65 5.72
N TYR A 91 6.77 12.60 6.33
CA TYR A 91 5.38 12.57 6.78
C TYR A 91 5.33 12.18 8.26
N GLN A 92 4.82 13.06 9.12
CA GLN A 92 4.57 12.70 10.51
C GLN A 92 3.38 11.74 10.56
N VAL A 93 3.65 10.47 10.85
CA VAL A 93 2.66 9.39 10.85
C VAL A 93 2.10 9.10 12.23
N ALA A 94 2.82 9.44 13.30
CA ALA A 94 2.35 9.39 14.68
C ALA A 94 2.78 10.65 15.44
N SER A 95 1.94 11.12 16.36
CA SER A 95 2.21 12.31 17.18
C SER A 95 1.29 12.36 18.40
N GLY A 96 1.80 12.88 19.52
CA GLY A 96 0.99 13.10 20.73
C GLY A 96 0.56 11.81 21.41
N LEU A 97 1.30 10.72 21.21
CA LEU A 97 1.07 9.46 21.92
C LEU A 97 1.59 9.54 23.36
N ALA A 98 1.10 8.64 24.22
CA ALA A 98 1.72 8.44 25.52
C ALA A 98 3.18 7.97 25.35
N ALA A 99 4.06 8.28 26.31
CA ALA A 99 5.40 7.72 26.27
C ALA A 99 5.33 6.20 26.47
N GLY A 100 5.88 5.44 25.53
CA GLY A 100 5.84 3.98 25.59
C GLY A 100 6.25 3.33 24.29
N ALA A 101 5.96 2.03 24.18
CA ALA A 101 6.12 1.27 22.94
C ALA A 101 4.79 1.23 22.19
N HIS A 102 4.85 1.42 20.88
CA HIS A 102 3.71 1.44 19.97
C HIS A 102 4.00 0.62 18.72
N VAL A 103 2.95 0.16 18.06
CA VAL A 103 3.03 -0.47 16.74
C VAL A 103 2.33 0.43 15.73
N ILE A 104 3.05 0.82 14.68
CA ILE A 104 2.48 1.45 13.51
C ILE A 104 2.21 0.41 12.43
N ARG A 105 1.08 0.56 11.75
CA ARG A 105 0.79 -0.08 10.47
C ARG A 105 0.35 0.99 9.48
N MET A 106 1.10 1.16 8.40
CA MET A 106 0.75 2.01 7.27
C MET A 106 0.28 1.11 6.14
N SER A 107 -0.96 1.27 5.68
CA SER A 107 -1.51 0.52 4.55
C SER A 107 -1.61 1.40 3.33
N LYS A 108 -1.04 0.99 2.19
CA LYS A 108 -1.18 1.71 0.93
C LYS A 108 -2.64 1.67 0.52
N ARG A 109 -3.31 2.80 0.63
CA ARG A 109 -4.75 2.92 0.45
C ARG A 109 -5.16 2.81 -1.02
N THR A 110 -4.32 3.34 -1.89
CA THR A 110 -4.55 3.43 -3.33
C THR A 110 -3.92 2.29 -4.13
N GLU A 111 -4.48 1.95 -5.28
CA GLU A 111 -4.03 0.88 -6.16
C GLU A 111 -2.78 1.21 -7.00
N SER A 112 -2.34 0.24 -7.81
CA SER A 112 -1.16 0.35 -8.68
C SER A 112 -1.28 1.42 -9.74
N ASP A 113 -2.49 1.76 -10.19
CA ASP A 113 -2.73 2.89 -11.10
C ASP A 113 -2.34 4.23 -10.47
N MET A 114 -2.27 4.33 -9.14
CA MET A 114 -1.77 5.55 -8.49
C MET A 114 -0.23 5.62 -8.44
N GLY A 115 0.46 4.60 -8.91
CA GLY A 115 1.91 4.55 -9.03
C GLY A 115 2.63 3.89 -7.86
N THR A 116 3.96 3.83 -7.99
CA THR A 116 4.88 3.23 -7.03
C THR A 116 5.31 4.23 -5.96
N VAL A 117 5.34 3.75 -4.72
CA VAL A 117 5.89 4.45 -3.56
C VAL A 117 7.15 3.73 -3.10
N GLN A 118 8.21 4.49 -2.83
CA GLN A 118 9.43 4.03 -2.20
C GLN A 118 9.48 4.48 -0.73
N PHE A 119 9.77 3.54 0.16
CA PHE A 119 9.96 3.81 1.58
C PHE A 119 11.45 3.97 1.88
N LEU A 120 11.81 5.10 2.49
CA LEU A 120 13.20 5.46 2.80
C LEU A 120 13.56 5.28 4.29
N GLY A 121 12.60 4.87 5.11
CA GLY A 121 12.82 4.62 6.54
C GLY A 121 11.88 5.40 7.44
N PHE A 122 11.87 4.97 8.71
CA PHE A 122 11.23 5.70 9.79
C PHE A 122 12.25 6.49 10.59
N VAL A 123 11.81 7.62 11.13
CA VAL A 123 12.57 8.47 12.03
C VAL A 123 11.75 8.64 13.31
N PRO A 124 12.09 7.91 14.39
CA PRO A 124 11.57 8.18 15.72
C PRO A 124 11.97 9.58 16.18
N GLU A 125 11.23 10.13 17.14
CA GLU A 125 11.65 11.36 17.82
C GLU A 125 12.97 11.20 18.57
N ALA A 126 13.54 12.32 19.01
CA ALA A 126 14.75 12.30 19.84
C ALA A 126 14.54 11.47 21.12
N GLY A 127 15.37 10.44 21.31
CA GLY A 127 15.25 9.51 22.44
C GLY A 127 14.33 8.31 22.20
N GLY A 128 13.54 8.32 21.11
CA GLY A 128 12.81 7.16 20.62
C GLY A 128 13.68 6.21 19.81
N ALA A 129 13.19 4.99 19.58
CA ALA A 129 13.86 3.99 18.77
C ALA A 129 12.86 3.12 18.02
N LEU A 130 13.28 2.52 16.91
CA LEU A 130 12.56 1.39 16.34
C LEU A 130 12.85 0.15 17.19
N VAL A 131 11.80 -0.63 17.47
CA VAL A 131 11.87 -1.86 18.26
C VAL A 131 11.32 -3.03 17.43
N PRO A 132 11.56 -4.29 17.85
CA PRO A 132 11.05 -5.46 17.14
C PRO A 132 9.56 -5.35 16.82
N THR A 133 9.21 -5.55 15.55
CA THR A 133 7.83 -5.52 15.06
C THR A 133 7.13 -6.88 15.23
N PRO A 134 5.79 -6.95 15.32
CA PRO A 134 5.07 -8.22 15.35
C PRO A 134 5.38 -9.10 14.13
N GLY A 135 5.60 -10.39 14.40
CA GLY A 135 5.89 -11.42 13.39
C GLY A 135 4.73 -11.69 12.43
N PRO A 136 4.96 -12.43 11.34
CA PRO A 136 3.95 -12.79 10.35
C PRO A 136 2.80 -13.59 10.92
N SER A 137 1.63 -13.47 10.28
CA SER A 137 0.56 -14.44 10.54
C SER A 137 0.97 -15.82 10.03
N THR A 138 0.48 -16.85 10.72
CA THR A 138 0.59 -18.24 10.27
C THR A 138 -0.33 -18.55 9.08
N ARG A 139 -1.28 -17.67 8.78
CA ARG A 139 -2.20 -17.77 7.63
C ARG A 139 -1.89 -16.69 6.62
N ARG A 140 -1.92 -17.06 5.34
CA ARG A 140 -1.71 -16.15 4.22
C ARG A 140 -2.79 -16.36 3.17
N ILE A 141 -3.28 -15.28 2.58
CA ILE A 141 -4.28 -15.29 1.52
C ILE A 141 -3.84 -14.31 0.43
N GLU A 142 -3.90 -14.73 -0.83
CA GLU A 142 -3.78 -13.82 -1.96
C GLU A 142 -5.15 -13.62 -2.61
N PHE A 143 -5.52 -12.36 -2.79
CA PHE A 143 -6.65 -11.96 -3.62
C PHE A 143 -6.11 -11.41 -4.94
N VAL A 144 -6.71 -11.86 -6.04
CA VAL A 144 -6.40 -11.40 -7.39
C VAL A 144 -7.70 -10.92 -8.00
N GLY A 145 -7.76 -9.64 -8.39
CA GLY A 145 -9.02 -9.06 -8.84
C GLY A 145 -8.90 -7.68 -9.46
N ASP A 146 -10.05 -7.01 -9.57
CA ASP A 146 -10.19 -5.70 -10.18
C ASP A 146 -10.50 -4.62 -9.12
N SER A 147 -11.20 -3.56 -9.54
CA SER A 147 -11.60 -2.41 -8.73
C SER A 147 -12.29 -2.75 -7.42
N ALA A 148 -13.13 -3.80 -7.37
CA ALA A 148 -13.80 -4.18 -6.13
C ALA A 148 -12.81 -4.72 -5.08
N THR A 149 -11.73 -5.35 -5.56
CA THR A 149 -10.66 -5.90 -4.72
C THR A 149 -9.69 -4.78 -4.32
N SER A 150 -9.46 -3.78 -5.19
CA SER A 150 -8.67 -2.59 -4.88
C SER A 150 -9.32 -1.68 -3.81
N GLY A 151 -10.64 -1.77 -3.63
CA GLY A 151 -11.39 -0.86 -2.75
C GLY A 151 -11.79 0.44 -3.46
N TYR A 152 -11.95 0.41 -4.78
CA TYR A 152 -12.35 1.57 -5.59
C TYR A 152 -13.64 2.19 -5.06
N GLY A 153 -13.59 3.48 -4.71
CA GLY A 153 -14.74 4.24 -4.24
C GLY A 153 -15.30 3.81 -2.88
N ALA A 154 -14.60 2.95 -2.12
CA ALA A 154 -15.09 2.42 -0.85
C ALA A 154 -15.29 3.50 0.23
N ASP A 155 -14.61 4.64 0.12
CA ASP A 155 -14.80 5.80 1.01
C ASP A 155 -15.53 6.97 0.31
N ALA A 156 -16.18 6.70 -0.83
CA ALA A 156 -16.98 7.70 -1.50
C ALA A 156 -18.28 7.94 -0.71
N ASN A 157 -18.55 9.19 -0.35
CA ASN A 157 -19.84 9.59 0.20
C ASN A 157 -20.86 9.75 -0.94
N VAL A 158 -21.41 8.63 -1.39
CA VAL A 158 -22.41 8.59 -2.46
C VAL A 158 -23.80 8.79 -1.88
N THR A 159 -24.54 9.75 -2.45
CA THR A 159 -25.98 9.88 -2.21
C THR A 159 -26.70 9.83 -3.55
N LEU A 160 -28.01 9.56 -3.55
CA LEU A 160 -28.81 9.62 -4.78
C LEU A 160 -28.77 11.01 -5.46
N ALA A 161 -28.43 12.06 -4.70
CA ALA A 161 -28.25 13.42 -5.21
C ALA A 161 -26.80 13.76 -5.61
N ASN A 162 -25.83 12.90 -5.29
CA ASN A 162 -24.41 13.13 -5.57
C ASN A 162 -23.74 11.82 -5.99
N MET A 163 -23.71 11.59 -7.31
CA MET A 163 -22.87 10.55 -7.90
C MET A 163 -21.40 11.01 -7.83
N CYS A 164 -20.71 10.63 -6.75
CA CYS A 164 -19.31 10.98 -6.54
C CYS A 164 -18.43 10.25 -7.58
N PRO A 165 -17.73 10.96 -8.48
CA PRO A 165 -16.76 10.33 -9.36
C PRO A 165 -15.58 9.81 -8.55
N PHE A 166 -14.89 8.80 -9.08
CA PHE A 166 -13.68 8.33 -8.43
C PHE A 166 -12.62 9.40 -8.37
N THR A 167 -12.05 9.51 -7.18
CA THR A 167 -10.77 10.17 -6.94
C THR A 167 -9.87 9.22 -6.16
N PRO A 168 -8.54 9.38 -6.19
CA PRO A 168 -7.64 8.55 -5.40
C PRO A 168 -7.95 8.61 -3.89
N ALA A 169 -8.51 9.73 -3.42
CA ALA A 169 -8.98 9.90 -2.05
C ALA A 169 -10.17 8.98 -1.70
N THR A 170 -11.03 8.66 -2.66
CA THR A 170 -12.22 7.81 -2.45
C THR A 170 -11.92 6.31 -2.49
N GLU A 171 -10.74 5.90 -2.97
CA GLU A 171 -10.28 4.52 -2.90
C GLU A 171 -9.89 4.17 -1.47
N GLN A 172 -10.23 2.97 -0.99
CA GLN A 172 -9.79 2.49 0.31
C GLN A 172 -9.57 0.97 0.33
N ALA A 173 -8.34 0.54 0.08
CA ALA A 173 -7.96 -0.88 0.08
C ALA A 173 -8.35 -1.62 1.37
N ASP A 174 -8.16 -1.00 2.54
CA ASP A 174 -8.46 -1.64 3.83
C ASP A 174 -9.96 -1.85 4.07
N ALA A 175 -10.84 -1.14 3.37
CA ALA A 175 -12.29 -1.37 3.40
C ALA A 175 -12.78 -2.41 2.38
N SER A 176 -11.90 -2.86 1.48
CA SER A 176 -12.23 -3.90 0.51
C SER A 176 -12.52 -5.24 1.21
N TYR A 177 -13.35 -6.06 0.57
CA TYR A 177 -13.63 -7.42 1.05
C TYR A 177 -12.36 -8.28 1.19
N ALA A 178 -11.33 -8.01 0.38
CA ALA A 178 -10.06 -8.73 0.41
C ALA A 178 -9.32 -8.51 1.73
N VAL A 179 -9.12 -7.24 2.13
CA VAL A 179 -8.43 -6.91 3.38
C VAL A 179 -9.30 -7.25 4.60
N GLN A 180 -10.61 -6.99 4.53
CA GLN A 180 -11.55 -7.34 5.61
C GLN A 180 -11.59 -8.86 5.88
N SER A 181 -11.54 -9.68 4.82
CA SER A 181 -11.44 -11.15 4.98
C SER A 181 -10.15 -11.55 5.70
N GLY A 182 -9.02 -10.91 5.38
CA GLY A 182 -7.74 -11.11 6.08
C GLY A 182 -7.84 -10.81 7.57
N ILE A 183 -8.41 -9.66 7.92
CA ILE A 183 -8.63 -9.24 9.31
C ILE A 183 -9.49 -10.28 10.05
N MET A 184 -10.64 -10.66 9.48
CA MET A 184 -11.55 -11.65 10.07
C MET A 184 -10.90 -13.02 10.28
N LEU A 185 -10.05 -13.44 9.34
CA LEU A 185 -9.38 -14.76 9.37
C LEU A 185 -8.04 -14.74 10.11
N LYS A 186 -7.61 -13.56 10.59
CA LYS A 186 -6.28 -13.30 11.16
C LYS A 186 -5.17 -13.74 10.21
N ALA A 187 -5.30 -13.40 8.93
CA ALA A 187 -4.37 -13.79 7.87
C ALA A 187 -3.67 -12.57 7.26
N ASP A 188 -2.42 -12.77 6.91
CA ASP A 188 -1.66 -11.85 6.06
C ASP A 188 -2.28 -11.86 4.65
N VAL A 189 -2.58 -10.68 4.10
CA VAL A 189 -3.21 -10.53 2.78
C VAL A 189 -2.25 -9.94 1.77
N HIS A 190 -2.14 -10.60 0.61
CA HIS A 190 -1.62 -10.01 -0.61
C HIS A 190 -2.80 -9.62 -1.49
N ASN A 191 -2.91 -8.35 -1.86
CA ASN A 191 -3.98 -7.85 -2.71
C ASN A 191 -3.41 -7.42 -4.06
N THR A 192 -3.47 -8.34 -5.03
CA THR A 192 -2.92 -8.18 -6.37
C THR A 192 -4.05 -7.78 -7.31
N SER A 193 -4.52 -6.53 -7.17
CA SER A 193 -5.67 -6.01 -7.90
C SER A 193 -5.42 -4.69 -8.60
N TYR A 194 -6.16 -4.47 -9.69
CA TYR A 194 -6.07 -3.28 -10.53
C TYR A 194 -7.42 -3.02 -11.22
N SER A 195 -7.98 -1.84 -11.00
CA SER A 195 -9.22 -1.35 -11.59
C SER A 195 -9.23 -1.44 -13.12
N GLY A 196 -10.37 -1.88 -13.66
CA GLY A 196 -10.58 -1.98 -15.10
C GLY A 196 -9.77 -3.11 -15.78
N LYS A 197 -8.97 -3.88 -15.05
CA LYS A 197 -8.23 -5.02 -15.60
C LYS A 197 -9.04 -6.30 -15.52
N GLY A 198 -9.08 -7.03 -16.62
CA GLY A 198 -9.77 -8.33 -16.70
C GLY A 198 -8.82 -9.48 -17.00
N ILE A 199 -9.36 -10.70 -16.95
CA ILE A 199 -8.61 -11.92 -17.28
C ILE A 199 -8.20 -11.93 -18.76
N TYR A 200 -9.12 -11.56 -19.63
CA TYR A 200 -8.93 -11.57 -21.09
C TYR A 200 -8.97 -10.17 -21.72
N GLN A 201 -9.82 -9.30 -21.19
CA GLN A 201 -10.07 -7.97 -21.75
C GLN A 201 -10.24 -6.95 -20.63
N ASN A 202 -9.69 -5.75 -20.86
CA ASN A 202 -9.82 -4.61 -19.96
C ASN A 202 -11.08 -3.80 -20.28
N ARG A 203 -11.62 -3.10 -19.29
CA ARG A 203 -12.82 -2.28 -19.41
C ARG A 203 -12.70 -1.24 -20.52
N ASP A 204 -11.58 -0.52 -20.56
CA ASP A 204 -11.43 0.70 -21.36
C ASP A 204 -10.68 0.46 -22.68
N VAL A 205 -10.09 -0.72 -22.88
CA VAL A 205 -9.33 -1.06 -24.09
C VAL A 205 -9.68 -2.45 -24.57
N VAL A 206 -10.37 -2.53 -25.71
CA VAL A 206 -10.66 -3.79 -26.40
C VAL A 206 -9.37 -4.31 -27.04
N GLY A 207 -8.98 -5.55 -26.73
CA GLY A 207 -7.84 -6.20 -27.37
C GLY A 207 -6.47 -5.70 -26.91
N ASP A 208 -6.30 -5.27 -25.66
CA ASP A 208 -5.00 -5.07 -25.01
C ASP A 208 -4.55 -6.36 -24.30
N PRO A 209 -3.70 -7.20 -24.93
CA PRO A 209 -3.28 -8.46 -24.34
C PRO A 209 -2.13 -8.30 -23.32
N ILE A 210 -1.56 -7.10 -23.18
CA ILE A 210 -0.33 -6.86 -22.42
C ILE A 210 -0.67 -6.44 -20.99
N ASN A 211 -1.72 -5.65 -20.80
CA ASN A 211 -2.11 -5.15 -19.47
C ASN A 211 -3.29 -5.91 -18.86
N THR A 212 -3.42 -7.21 -19.13
CA THR A 212 -4.44 -8.05 -18.48
C THR A 212 -3.99 -8.48 -17.09
N LEU A 213 -4.96 -8.80 -16.22
CA LEU A 213 -4.68 -9.19 -14.84
C LEU A 213 -3.71 -10.38 -14.73
N PRO A 214 -3.78 -11.45 -15.56
CA PRO A 214 -2.81 -12.53 -15.51
C PRO A 214 -1.38 -12.11 -15.82
N LYS A 215 -1.18 -11.07 -16.65
CA LYS A 215 0.16 -10.52 -16.92
C LYS A 215 0.64 -9.68 -15.75
N LEU A 216 -0.20 -8.77 -15.26
CA LEU A 216 0.14 -7.90 -14.12
C LEU A 216 0.39 -8.69 -12.84
N TRP A 217 -0.36 -9.79 -12.62
CA TRP A 217 -0.14 -10.71 -11.50
C TRP A 217 1.26 -11.32 -11.48
N THR A 218 2.00 -11.32 -12.59
CA THR A 218 3.40 -11.81 -12.58
C THR A 218 4.38 -10.76 -12.07
N PHE A 219 3.95 -9.54 -11.72
CA PHE A 219 4.85 -8.46 -11.30
C PHE A 219 4.81 -8.22 -9.79
N THR A 220 5.98 -7.85 -9.26
CA THR A 220 6.12 -7.32 -7.90
C THR A 220 5.53 -5.93 -7.79
N LEU A 221 5.73 -5.10 -8.83
CA LEU A 221 5.15 -3.77 -8.95
C LEU A 221 4.16 -3.79 -10.11
N GLY A 222 2.89 -3.54 -9.81
CA GLY A 222 1.77 -3.61 -10.77
C GLY A 222 1.57 -2.34 -11.61
N ASP A 223 2.32 -1.27 -11.34
CA ASP A 223 2.25 -0.04 -12.12
C ASP A 223 2.96 -0.25 -13.46
N THR A 224 2.29 0.10 -14.55
CA THR A 224 2.73 -0.17 -15.92
C THR A 224 3.91 0.71 -16.38
N GLY A 225 4.61 1.38 -15.44
CA GLY A 225 5.68 2.33 -15.70
C GLY A 225 7.06 1.84 -15.21
N ILE A 226 7.95 1.58 -16.18
CA ILE A 226 9.43 1.54 -16.08
C ILE A 226 10.06 0.45 -15.16
N LEU A 227 9.34 -0.11 -14.19
CA LEU A 227 9.92 -1.03 -13.19
C LEU A 227 9.20 -2.38 -13.12
N ASN A 228 9.02 -3.03 -14.29
CA ASN A 228 8.47 -4.39 -14.39
C ASN A 228 9.44 -5.41 -13.79
N VAL A 229 9.41 -5.57 -12.47
CA VAL A 229 10.17 -6.60 -11.77
C VAL A 229 9.26 -7.82 -11.61
N PRO A 230 9.60 -8.98 -12.20
CA PRO A 230 8.85 -10.21 -11.99
C PRO A 230 8.71 -10.51 -10.50
N TRP A 231 7.53 -11.00 -10.12
CA TRP A 231 7.31 -11.62 -8.83
C TRP A 231 7.95 -13.01 -8.91
N VAL A 232 8.91 -13.26 -8.02
CA VAL A 232 9.63 -14.54 -7.89
C VAL A 232 9.15 -15.29 -6.66
#